data_AF-A0A822B400-F1
#
_entry.id   AF-A0A822B400-F1
#
_cell.length_a   1.000
_cell.length_b   1.000
_cell.length_c   1.000
_cell.angle_alpha   90.00
_cell.angle_beta   90.00
_cell.angle_gamma   90.00
#
_symmetry.space_group_name_H-M   'P 1'
#
loop_
_entity.id
_entity.type
_entity.pdbx_description
1 polymer ?
#
loop_
_entity_poly.entity_id
_entity_poly.type
_entity_poly.pdbx_seq_one_letter_code
_entity_poly.pdbx_strand_id
1 'polypeptide(L)'
;VLELLWNIAHENNFPNEIIDQALAAHLKILDYSCLSEKEKTKLSWIDRMMEDVKQDQHVIISLKQMREICTQFSEHGYPHNMPRMSYPLNRISLMEILEKKHKLTRVITENLCCYMDNTRQYREETKKILPLEDYYPDGRFNHNQQINERLLFLKFILKEGRQYLSFDLMKMIWMSLAEQAVYPYDREQCFRWFADTIDEVGFDLKGGKDFFQNHFMKLEPHLLTDFGMNCFDRFFKSVNTQSHKLIQKRRSIRLLNDQDLIGIEYLWKLVLNGTDIVAHRGIQLIKEIYTNINSSLKNDIKRIHQTFLQECFKRLQNVYETIKIKTNPIIHQQKLNTLIRILTILREYLAECDYSYHKERSILPMSRAFRGRSVTVIIRLNTGQNRQTEDFEYASHTNETWGHIRRMIYLRY
;
A
#
# COMPACT_ATOMS: atom_id res chain seq x y z
N VAL A 1 -0.66 46.63 0.25
CA VAL A 1 -0.29 45.68 -0.84
C VAL A 1 -0.70 44.26 -0.50
N LEU A 2 -0.17 43.62 0.56
CA LEU A 2 -0.56 42.25 0.95
C LEU A 2 -2.09 42.07 1.08
N GLU A 3 -2.76 42.96 1.83
CA GLU A 3 -4.24 43.00 1.94
C GLU A 3 -4.96 43.08 0.59
N LEU A 4 -4.42 43.82 -0.38
CA LEU A 4 -5.03 43.97 -1.70
C LEU A 4 -4.89 42.69 -2.54
N LEU A 5 -3.73 42.04 -2.48
CA LEU A 5 -3.51 40.73 -3.12
C LEU A 5 -4.36 39.63 -2.48
N TRP A 6 -4.56 39.71 -1.16
CA TRP A 6 -5.45 38.82 -0.41
C TRP A 6 -6.91 38.98 -0.84
N ASN A 7 -7.41 40.22 -0.88
CA ASN A 7 -8.77 40.52 -1.32
C ASN A 7 -9.02 40.07 -2.78
N ILE A 8 -8.07 40.27 -3.69
CA ILE A 8 -8.16 39.77 -5.08
C ILE A 8 -8.33 38.24 -5.13
N ALA A 9 -7.70 37.49 -4.23
CA ALA A 9 -7.89 36.03 -4.17
C ALA A 9 -9.28 35.63 -3.64
N HIS A 10 -9.87 36.45 -2.77
CA HIS A 10 -11.19 36.24 -2.15
C HIS A 10 -12.35 36.73 -3.01
N GLU A 11 -12.12 37.65 -3.95
CA GLU A 11 -13.15 38.09 -4.89
C GLU A 11 -13.44 37.02 -5.94
N ASN A 12 -14.67 36.50 -5.96
CA ASN A 12 -15.11 35.42 -6.86
C ASN A 12 -15.04 35.78 -8.36
N ASN A 13 -14.91 37.05 -8.70
CA ASN A 13 -14.99 37.58 -10.07
C ASN A 13 -13.70 37.41 -10.91
N PHE A 14 -12.55 37.11 -10.28
CA PHE A 14 -11.29 37.00 -11.00
C PHE A 14 -11.03 35.58 -11.54
N PRO A 15 -10.48 35.45 -12.78
CA PRO A 15 -9.93 34.20 -13.30
C PRO A 15 -8.81 33.63 -12.43
N ASN A 16 -8.72 32.29 -12.39
CA ASN A 16 -7.71 31.57 -11.61
C ASN A 16 -6.26 32.05 -11.88
N GLU A 17 -5.92 32.40 -13.12
CA GLU A 17 -4.58 32.90 -13.48
C GLU A 17 -4.20 34.20 -12.75
N ILE A 18 -5.16 35.12 -12.57
CA ILE A 18 -4.93 36.39 -11.85
C ILE A 18 -4.77 36.12 -10.35
N ILE A 19 -5.52 35.15 -9.82
CA ILE A 19 -5.43 34.74 -8.42
C ILE A 19 -4.09 34.06 -8.14
N ASP A 20 -3.65 33.13 -9.00
CA ASP A 20 -2.36 32.47 -8.87
C ASP A 20 -1.20 33.48 -8.96
N GLN A 21 -1.31 34.48 -9.84
CA GLN A 21 -0.36 35.61 -9.89
C GLN A 21 -0.38 36.45 -8.61
N ALA A 22 -1.57 36.76 -8.06
CA ALA A 22 -1.71 37.53 -6.83
C ALA A 22 -1.15 36.78 -5.61
N LEU A 23 -1.42 35.48 -5.50
CA LEU A 23 -0.89 34.59 -4.46
C LEU A 23 0.64 34.44 -4.56
N ALA A 24 1.17 34.29 -5.78
CA ALA A 24 2.62 34.25 -6.02
C ALA A 24 3.31 35.58 -5.70
N ALA A 25 2.68 36.72 -6.00
CA ALA A 25 3.16 38.04 -5.60
C ALA A 25 3.12 38.21 -4.06
N HIS A 26 2.05 37.74 -3.42
CA HIS A 26 1.90 37.75 -1.96
C HIS A 26 2.99 36.91 -1.27
N LEU A 27 3.26 35.70 -1.76
CA LEU A 27 4.36 34.84 -1.29
C LEU A 27 5.74 35.52 -1.43
N LYS A 28 6.01 36.16 -2.58
CA LYS A 28 7.26 36.89 -2.82
C LYS A 28 7.40 38.06 -1.85
N ILE A 29 6.36 38.87 -1.64
CA ILE A 29 6.41 40.01 -0.71
C ILE A 29 6.63 39.53 0.75
N LEU A 30 5.98 38.43 1.15
CA LEU A 30 6.22 37.82 2.47
C LEU A 30 7.66 37.31 2.64
N ASP A 31 8.33 36.92 1.56
CA ASP A 31 9.72 36.45 1.64
C ASP A 31 10.75 37.58 1.53
N TYR A 32 10.53 38.58 0.68
CA TYR A 32 11.40 39.75 0.53
C TYR A 32 11.23 40.80 1.65
N SER A 33 10.31 40.61 2.60
CA SER A 33 10.13 41.55 3.70
C SER A 33 11.37 41.58 4.62
N CYS A 34 12.23 42.60 4.46
CA CYS A 34 13.41 42.87 5.28
C CYS A 34 13.09 43.31 6.73
N LEU A 35 11.92 42.93 7.24
CA LEU A 35 11.42 43.33 8.55
C LEU A 35 11.95 42.37 9.63
N SER A 36 12.33 42.93 10.77
CA SER A 36 12.61 42.19 12.01
C SER A 36 11.43 41.35 12.51
N GLU A 37 10.24 41.56 11.96
CA GLU A 37 9.01 40.84 12.31
C GLU A 37 8.50 39.88 11.21
N LYS A 38 9.30 39.58 10.19
CA LYS A 38 8.93 38.70 9.05
C LYS A 38 8.20 37.41 9.48
N GLU A 39 8.68 36.73 10.53
CA GLU A 39 8.05 35.51 11.06
C GLU A 39 6.67 35.78 11.70
N LYS A 40 6.52 36.87 12.46
CA LYS A 40 5.22 37.26 13.06
C LYS A 40 4.19 37.58 11.98
N THR A 41 4.60 38.29 10.93
CA THR A 41 3.72 38.62 9.80
C THR A 41 3.27 37.35 9.07
N LYS A 42 4.17 36.38 8.82
CA LYS A 42 3.80 35.09 8.24
C LYS A 42 2.80 34.33 9.13
N LEU A 43 3.04 34.30 10.45
CA LEU A 43 2.11 33.69 11.41
C LEU A 43 0.73 34.36 11.42
N SER A 44 0.64 35.69 11.37
CA SER A 44 -0.67 36.37 11.31
C SER A 44 -1.44 36.12 10.01
N TRP A 45 -0.75 35.85 8.90
CA TRP A 45 -1.40 35.43 7.66
C TRP A 45 -1.89 33.98 7.71
N ILE A 46 -1.11 33.08 8.35
CA ILE A 46 -1.55 31.71 8.61
C ILE A 46 -2.78 31.69 9.54
N ASP A 47 -2.83 32.58 10.55
CA ASP A 47 -4.00 32.71 11.43
C ASP A 47 -5.27 33.03 10.65
N ARG A 48 -5.22 34.00 9.72
CA ARG A 48 -6.35 34.36 8.83
C ARG A 48 -6.72 33.22 7.89
N MET A 49 -5.74 32.58 7.25
CA MET A 49 -5.96 31.38 6.43
C MET A 49 -6.68 30.27 7.20
N MET A 50 -6.40 30.15 8.50
CA MET A 50 -7.08 29.20 9.40
C MET A 50 -8.45 29.68 9.88
N GLU A 51 -8.82 30.95 9.72
CA GLU A 51 -10.18 31.45 9.92
C GLU A 51 -11.05 31.11 8.70
N ASP A 52 -10.56 31.33 7.47
CA ASP A 52 -11.30 30.95 6.24
C ASP A 52 -11.68 29.46 6.25
N VAL A 53 -10.71 28.59 6.57
CA VAL A 53 -10.90 27.14 6.65
C VAL A 53 -11.91 26.72 7.71
N LYS A 54 -12.01 27.46 8.83
CA LYS A 54 -13.01 27.20 9.88
C LYS A 54 -14.40 27.72 9.50
N GLN A 55 -14.48 28.72 8.62
CA GLN A 55 -15.72 29.27 8.07
C GLN A 55 -16.17 28.57 6.76
N ASP A 56 -15.41 27.55 6.32
CA ASP A 56 -15.56 26.86 5.03
C ASP A 56 -15.58 27.81 3.82
N GLN A 57 -14.85 28.92 3.91
CA GLN A 57 -14.67 29.90 2.83
C GLN A 57 -13.29 29.76 2.20
N HIS A 58 -13.20 29.91 0.88
CA HIS A 58 -11.95 29.93 0.09
C HIS A 58 -10.92 28.83 0.40
N VAL A 59 -11.35 27.71 0.99
CA VAL A 59 -10.50 26.74 1.68
C VAL A 59 -9.27 26.35 0.88
N ILE A 60 -9.44 25.98 -0.39
CA ILE A 60 -8.35 25.49 -1.25
C ILE A 60 -7.27 26.55 -1.50
N ILE A 61 -7.65 27.83 -1.62
CA ILE A 61 -6.71 28.94 -1.76
C ILE A 61 -5.89 29.09 -0.48
N SER A 62 -6.56 29.10 0.66
CA SER A 62 -5.94 29.29 1.97
C SER A 62 -5.03 28.10 2.35
N LEU A 63 -5.41 26.85 2.02
CA LEU A 63 -4.54 25.67 2.21
C LEU A 63 -3.30 25.69 1.32
N LYS A 64 -3.44 26.04 0.02
CA LYS A 64 -2.29 26.18 -0.89
C LYS A 64 -1.34 27.26 -0.38
N GLN A 65 -1.85 28.45 -0.09
CA GLN A 65 -1.03 29.59 0.31
C GLN A 65 -0.33 29.34 1.66
N MET A 66 -1.03 28.73 2.63
CA MET A 66 -0.45 28.32 3.91
C MET A 66 0.66 27.29 3.73
N ARG A 67 0.51 26.30 2.82
CA ARG A 67 1.57 25.34 2.49
C ARG A 67 2.83 26.05 2.00
N GLU A 68 2.69 26.94 1.03
CA GLU A 68 3.82 27.66 0.43
C GLU A 68 4.45 28.71 1.38
N ILE A 69 3.69 29.27 2.34
CA ILE A 69 4.28 30.08 3.42
C ILE A 69 5.11 29.20 4.37
N CYS A 70 4.63 28.00 4.70
CA CYS A 70 5.32 27.06 5.58
C CYS A 70 6.60 26.47 4.95
N THR A 71 6.68 26.28 3.63
CA THR A 71 7.91 25.82 2.96
C THR A 71 9.03 26.85 3.00
N GLN A 72 8.72 28.14 3.13
CA GLN A 72 9.73 29.23 3.29
C GLN A 72 10.46 29.21 4.65
N PHE A 73 10.07 28.35 5.60
CA PHE A 73 10.80 28.13 6.86
C PHE A 73 11.83 27.00 6.71
N SER A 74 12.93 27.09 7.48
CA SER A 74 14.09 26.19 7.34
C SER A 74 13.80 24.75 7.79
N GLU A 75 14.29 23.78 7.02
CA GLU A 75 14.12 22.34 7.29
C GLU A 75 15.07 21.79 8.36
N HIS A 76 16.17 22.49 8.63
CA HIS A 76 17.29 21.98 9.41
C HIS A 76 17.71 22.95 10.50
N GLY A 77 18.05 22.40 11.67
CA GLY A 77 18.88 23.10 12.65
C GLY A 77 20.23 23.47 12.02
N TYR A 78 20.70 24.67 12.30
CA TYR A 78 21.78 25.34 11.57
C TYR A 78 23.09 24.56 11.50
N PRO A 79 23.83 24.64 10.38
CA PRO A 79 25.23 24.21 10.37
C PRO A 79 26.03 25.00 11.42
N HIS A 80 27.00 24.34 12.04
CA HIS A 80 27.58 24.71 13.34
C HIS A 80 28.36 26.05 13.40
N ASN A 81 28.43 26.79 12.28
CA ASN A 81 29.37 27.90 12.04
C ASN A 81 28.72 29.28 11.84
N MET A 82 27.42 29.47 12.13
CA MET A 82 26.78 30.80 12.08
C MET A 82 26.77 31.50 13.46
N PRO A 83 26.97 32.84 13.53
CA PRO A 83 26.91 33.59 14.78
C PRO A 83 25.53 33.55 15.45
N ARG A 84 25.51 33.59 16.79
CA ARG A 84 24.28 33.57 17.61
C ARG A 84 23.50 34.89 17.61
N MET A 85 22.97 35.31 16.46
CA MET A 85 22.01 36.42 16.39
C MET A 85 20.67 35.92 15.85
N SER A 86 19.72 35.72 16.77
CA SER A 86 18.34 35.24 16.55
C SER A 86 18.23 33.98 15.70
N TYR A 87 18.11 32.80 16.31
CA TYR A 87 17.84 31.56 15.60
C TYR A 87 16.46 31.61 14.90
N PRO A 88 16.38 31.58 13.54
CA PRO A 88 15.09 31.54 12.85
C PRO A 88 14.30 30.26 13.18
N LEU A 89 12.98 30.37 13.13
CA LEU A 89 12.05 29.29 13.47
C LEU A 89 12.17 28.12 12.46
N ASN A 90 12.45 26.92 12.97
CA ASN A 90 12.49 25.68 12.19
C ASN A 90 11.06 25.25 11.82
N ARG A 91 10.85 24.73 10.60
CA ARG A 91 9.55 24.23 10.11
C ARG A 91 8.91 23.18 11.04
N ILE A 92 9.68 22.32 11.70
CA ILE A 92 9.16 21.35 12.70
C ILE A 92 8.53 22.10 13.88
N SER A 93 9.26 23.05 14.47
CA SER A 93 8.74 23.88 15.57
C SER A 93 7.57 24.78 15.15
N LEU A 94 7.52 25.22 13.89
CA LEU A 94 6.36 25.89 13.33
C LEU A 94 5.13 24.96 13.31
N MET A 95 5.26 23.72 12.84
CA MET A 95 4.16 22.74 12.84
C MET A 95 3.69 22.42 14.25
N GLU A 96 4.59 22.29 15.24
CA GLU A 96 4.22 22.12 16.64
C GLU A 96 3.43 23.32 17.20
N ILE A 97 3.85 24.56 16.89
CA ILE A 97 3.15 25.79 17.30
C ILE A 97 1.76 25.86 16.65
N LEU A 98 1.66 25.62 15.35
CA LEU A 98 0.40 25.68 14.62
C LEU A 98 -0.56 24.57 15.03
N GLU A 99 -0.08 23.34 15.24
CA GLU A 99 -0.91 22.23 15.74
C GLU A 99 -1.40 22.51 17.17
N LYS A 100 -0.55 23.04 18.04
CA LYS A 100 -0.95 23.44 19.40
C LYS A 100 -1.97 24.58 19.41
N LYS A 101 -1.84 25.56 18.51
CA LYS A 101 -2.71 26.75 18.43
C LYS A 101 -4.04 26.48 17.74
N HIS A 102 -4.03 25.72 16.65
CA HIS A 102 -5.19 25.55 15.77
C HIS A 102 -5.70 24.12 15.66
N LYS A 103 -4.96 23.11 16.13
CA LYS A 103 -5.26 21.68 15.90
C LYS A 103 -5.42 21.40 14.41
N LEU A 104 -4.44 21.80 13.60
CA LEU A 104 -4.51 21.78 12.13
C LEU A 104 -4.98 20.41 11.63
N THR A 105 -4.32 19.33 12.05
CA THR A 105 -4.64 17.97 11.58
C THR A 105 -6.12 17.63 11.75
N ARG A 106 -6.69 18.01 12.91
CA ARG A 106 -8.11 17.84 13.23
C ARG A 106 -9.00 18.76 12.38
N VAL A 107 -8.73 20.06 12.36
CA VAL A 107 -9.57 21.05 11.65
C VAL A 107 -9.63 20.78 10.15
N ILE A 108 -8.51 20.41 9.51
CA ILE A 108 -8.49 20.05 8.09
C ILE A 108 -9.30 18.77 7.84
N THR A 109 -9.23 17.79 8.74
CA THR A 109 -9.97 16.54 8.61
C THR A 109 -11.47 16.72 8.87
N GLU A 110 -11.86 17.55 9.84
CA GLU A 110 -13.25 17.93 10.09
C GLU A 110 -13.82 18.72 8.91
N ASN A 111 -13.08 19.69 8.35
CA ASN A 111 -13.49 20.42 7.14
C ASN A 111 -13.68 19.47 5.92
N LEU A 112 -12.77 18.51 5.71
CA LEU A 112 -12.94 17.49 4.68
C LEU A 112 -14.20 16.64 4.90
N CYS A 113 -14.51 16.26 6.14
CA CYS A 113 -15.72 15.51 6.45
C CYS A 113 -16.98 16.34 6.14
N CYS A 114 -17.04 17.58 6.63
CA CYS A 114 -18.16 18.51 6.37
C CYS A 114 -18.37 18.74 4.87
N TYR A 115 -17.29 18.96 4.10
CA TYR A 115 -17.36 19.09 2.65
C TYR A 115 -17.97 17.84 1.98
N MET A 116 -17.56 16.65 2.42
CA MET A 116 -18.11 15.39 1.90
C MET A 116 -19.57 15.17 2.32
N ASP A 117 -19.97 15.57 3.54
CA ASP A 117 -21.35 15.51 4.00
C ASP A 117 -22.27 16.48 3.23
N ASN A 118 -21.82 17.72 3.02
CA ASN A 118 -22.52 18.71 2.18
C ASN A 118 -22.68 18.18 0.74
N THR A 119 -21.65 17.52 0.19
CA THR A 119 -21.70 16.90 -1.15
C THR A 119 -22.67 15.71 -1.19
N ARG A 120 -22.72 14.87 -0.14
CA ARG A 120 -23.71 13.79 0.01
C ARG A 120 -25.12 14.35 0.02
N GLN A 121 -25.38 15.36 0.86
CA GLN A 121 -26.71 15.96 1.02
C GLN A 121 -27.20 16.63 -0.29
N TYR A 122 -26.35 17.43 -0.95
CA TYR A 122 -26.65 18.03 -2.25
C TYR A 122 -27.06 17.00 -3.32
N ARG A 123 -26.43 15.82 -3.31
CA ARG A 123 -26.76 14.73 -4.23
C ARG A 123 -28.11 14.08 -3.92
N GLU A 124 -28.45 13.90 -2.64
CA GLU A 124 -29.75 13.36 -2.22
C GLU A 124 -30.90 14.30 -2.61
N GLU A 125 -30.70 15.61 -2.44
CA GLU A 125 -31.67 16.65 -2.80
C GLU A 125 -31.86 16.79 -4.32
N THR A 126 -30.76 16.89 -5.08
CA THR A 126 -30.84 17.16 -6.53
C THR A 126 -31.14 15.92 -7.38
N LYS A 127 -30.81 14.71 -6.89
CA LYS A 127 -30.86 13.42 -7.61
C LYS A 127 -30.14 13.38 -8.95
N LYS A 128 -29.38 14.42 -9.30
CA LYS A 128 -28.58 14.50 -10.52
C LYS A 128 -27.13 14.20 -10.19
N ILE A 129 -26.57 13.20 -10.85
CA ILE A 129 -25.14 12.96 -10.86
C ILE A 129 -24.57 13.81 -11.98
N LEU A 130 -24.01 14.97 -11.65
CA LEU A 130 -23.13 15.68 -12.57
C LEU A 130 -21.87 14.81 -12.79
N PRO A 131 -21.30 14.79 -14.00
CA PRO A 131 -19.97 14.26 -14.21
C PRO A 131 -18.96 14.91 -13.26
N LEU A 132 -17.98 14.13 -12.82
CA LEU A 132 -16.96 14.55 -11.86
C LEU A 132 -16.15 15.77 -12.31
N GLU A 133 -16.06 15.97 -13.63
CA GLU A 133 -15.38 17.08 -14.29
C GLU A 133 -16.22 18.36 -14.33
N ASP A 134 -17.56 18.25 -14.28
CA ASP A 134 -18.52 19.37 -14.33
C ASP A 134 -19.00 19.82 -12.94
N TYR A 135 -18.64 19.10 -11.87
CA TYR A 135 -19.07 19.41 -10.51
C TYR A 135 -18.07 20.32 -9.79
N TYR A 136 -18.43 21.61 -9.72
CA TYR A 136 -17.70 22.71 -9.07
C TYR A 136 -18.49 23.27 -7.88
N PRO A 137 -18.30 22.76 -6.64
CA PRO A 137 -19.09 23.17 -5.47
C PRO A 137 -18.95 24.64 -5.09
N ASP A 138 -17.76 25.22 -5.31
CA ASP A 138 -17.43 26.62 -5.06
C ASP A 138 -17.31 27.45 -6.34
N GLY A 139 -17.70 26.89 -7.49
CA GLY A 139 -17.55 27.50 -8.81
C GLY A 139 -16.11 27.65 -9.32
N ARG A 140 -15.09 27.14 -8.60
CA ARG A 140 -13.67 27.36 -8.91
C ARG A 140 -12.85 26.09 -9.02
N PHE A 141 -12.96 25.21 -8.02
CA PHE A 141 -12.23 23.95 -7.96
C PHE A 141 -13.22 22.79 -8.07
N ASN A 142 -12.96 21.86 -8.99
CA ASN A 142 -13.79 20.67 -9.12
C ASN A 142 -13.62 19.75 -7.90
N HIS A 143 -14.57 18.83 -7.72
CA HIS A 143 -14.59 17.93 -6.55
C HIS A 143 -13.28 17.15 -6.33
N ASN A 144 -12.56 16.80 -7.40
CA ASN A 144 -11.25 16.16 -7.30
C ASN A 144 -10.18 17.08 -6.71
N GLN A 145 -10.12 18.34 -7.17
CA GLN A 145 -9.21 19.33 -6.60
C GLN A 145 -9.53 19.63 -5.13
N GLN A 146 -10.83 19.70 -4.79
CA GLN A 146 -11.32 19.91 -3.42
C GLN A 146 -10.84 18.83 -2.44
N ILE A 147 -10.89 17.56 -2.83
CA ILE A 147 -10.38 16.44 -2.02
C ILE A 147 -8.85 16.44 -2.02
N ASN A 148 -8.23 16.52 -3.20
CA ASN A 148 -6.78 16.34 -3.35
C ASN A 148 -5.98 17.39 -2.58
N GLU A 149 -6.33 18.68 -2.64
CA GLU A 149 -5.56 19.73 -1.97
C GLU A 149 -5.71 19.68 -0.44
N ARG A 150 -6.90 19.30 0.09
CA ARG A 150 -7.09 19.03 1.52
C ARG A 150 -6.21 17.87 2.00
N LEU A 151 -6.20 16.77 1.25
CA LEU A 151 -5.39 15.58 1.55
C LEU A 151 -3.88 15.85 1.43
N LEU A 152 -3.45 16.59 0.40
CA LEU A 152 -2.06 17.01 0.21
C LEU A 152 -1.58 17.89 1.37
N PHE A 153 -2.39 18.86 1.79
CA PHE A 153 -2.05 19.73 2.91
C PHE A 153 -2.01 18.97 4.24
N LEU A 154 -2.94 18.04 4.48
CA LEU A 154 -2.91 17.18 5.66
C LEU A 154 -1.65 16.30 5.72
N LYS A 155 -1.26 15.67 4.59
CA LYS A 155 -0.01 14.89 4.49
C LYS A 155 1.22 15.76 4.75
N PHE A 156 1.22 17.00 4.23
CA PHE A 156 2.29 17.97 4.47
C PHE A 156 2.45 18.29 5.96
N ILE A 157 1.37 18.63 6.69
CA ILE A 157 1.44 18.90 8.14
C ILE A 157 2.04 17.72 8.90
N LEU A 158 1.53 16.51 8.65
CA LEU A 158 1.97 15.30 9.35
C LEU A 158 3.46 15.01 9.09
N LYS A 159 3.91 15.15 7.83
CA LYS A 159 5.29 14.93 7.41
C LYS A 159 6.26 15.95 8.00
N GLU A 160 5.98 17.24 7.82
CA GLU A 160 6.86 18.31 8.27
C GLU A 160 6.85 18.45 9.80
N GLY A 161 5.73 18.15 10.45
CA GLY A 161 5.62 18.06 11.91
C GLY A 161 6.16 16.76 12.51
N ARG A 162 6.56 15.78 11.69
CA ARG A 162 7.00 14.42 12.11
C ARG A 162 5.99 13.71 13.02
N GLN A 163 4.70 13.92 12.77
CA GLN A 163 3.60 13.36 13.56
C GLN A 163 3.05 12.10 12.89
N TYR A 164 2.88 11.02 13.66
CA TYR A 164 2.21 9.82 13.16
C TYR A 164 0.73 10.07 12.90
N LEU A 165 0.19 9.42 11.87
CA LEU A 165 -1.24 9.43 11.60
C LEU A 165 -1.99 8.67 12.70
N SER A 166 -2.87 9.37 13.44
CA SER A 166 -3.60 8.82 14.59
C SER A 166 -4.87 8.09 14.20
N PHE A 167 -5.33 7.16 15.05
CA PHE A 167 -6.56 6.38 14.85
C PHE A 167 -7.78 7.22 14.46
N ASP A 168 -8.04 8.31 15.19
CA ASP A 168 -9.22 9.14 14.96
C ASP A 168 -9.18 9.83 13.58
N LEU A 169 -8.00 10.31 13.17
CA LEU A 169 -7.80 10.89 11.83
C LEU A 169 -7.99 9.83 10.74
N MET A 170 -7.38 8.64 10.90
CA MET A 170 -7.57 7.53 9.95
C MET A 170 -9.05 7.18 9.79
N LYS A 171 -9.78 7.06 10.91
CA LYS A 171 -11.19 6.71 10.93
C LYS A 171 -12.05 7.76 10.22
N MET A 172 -11.87 9.05 10.51
CA MET A 172 -12.64 10.13 9.88
C MET A 172 -12.45 10.18 8.36
N ILE A 173 -11.21 10.10 7.88
CA ILE A 173 -10.88 10.13 6.43
C ILE A 173 -11.42 8.88 5.73
N TRP A 174 -11.28 7.71 6.37
CA TRP A 174 -11.76 6.45 5.81
C TRP A 174 -13.29 6.38 5.73
N MET A 175 -13.99 6.79 6.78
CA MET A 175 -15.45 6.85 6.78
C MET A 175 -15.97 7.80 5.70
N SER A 176 -15.40 9.00 5.60
CA SER A 176 -15.85 10.05 4.67
C SER A 176 -15.54 9.76 3.19
N LEU A 177 -14.39 9.15 2.87
CA LEU A 177 -13.94 8.93 1.49
C LEU A 177 -13.97 7.47 0.98
N ALA A 178 -13.87 6.46 1.85
CA ALA A 178 -13.84 5.05 1.43
C ALA A 178 -15.17 4.31 1.68
N GLU A 179 -15.72 4.43 2.88
CA GLU A 179 -17.01 3.81 3.25
C GLU A 179 -18.18 4.60 2.62
N GLN A 180 -18.26 5.90 2.90
CA GLN A 180 -19.36 6.79 2.45
C GLN A 180 -19.01 7.61 1.19
N ALA A 181 -18.15 7.06 0.32
CA ALA A 181 -17.72 7.68 -0.92
C ALA A 181 -18.91 8.14 -1.79
N VAL A 182 -18.88 9.38 -2.30
CA VAL A 182 -19.92 9.89 -3.21
C VAL A 182 -19.69 9.31 -4.60
N TYR A 183 -18.44 9.38 -5.08
CA TYR A 183 -17.99 8.81 -6.34
C TYR A 183 -17.02 7.65 -6.10
N PRO A 184 -16.90 6.68 -7.04
CA PRO A 184 -15.87 5.65 -6.96
C PRO A 184 -14.44 6.20 -6.88
N TYR A 185 -14.22 7.40 -7.43
CA TYR A 185 -12.93 8.08 -7.45
C TYR A 185 -12.49 8.58 -6.07
N ASP A 186 -13.43 9.02 -5.20
CA ASP A 186 -13.12 9.46 -3.83
C ASP A 186 -12.41 8.33 -3.05
N ARG A 187 -12.91 7.10 -3.23
CA ARG A 187 -12.33 5.90 -2.66
C ARG A 187 -10.94 5.59 -3.24
N GLU A 188 -10.72 5.81 -4.53
CA GLU A 188 -9.39 5.68 -5.12
C GLU A 188 -8.39 6.69 -4.54
N GLN A 189 -8.80 7.95 -4.37
CA GLN A 189 -7.95 8.98 -3.77
C GLN A 189 -7.65 8.68 -2.30
N CYS A 190 -8.65 8.19 -1.56
CA CYS A 190 -8.45 7.68 -0.20
C CYS A 190 -7.38 6.58 -0.18
N PHE A 191 -7.49 5.56 -1.04
CA PHE A 191 -6.50 4.47 -1.11
C PHE A 191 -5.09 4.95 -1.50
N ARG A 192 -4.96 5.86 -2.48
CA ARG A 192 -3.67 6.44 -2.88
C ARG A 192 -3.05 7.21 -1.72
N TRP A 193 -3.82 8.11 -1.11
CA TRP A 193 -3.36 8.94 -0.01
C TRP A 193 -2.91 8.12 1.21
N PHE A 194 -3.68 7.11 1.61
CA PHE A 194 -3.29 6.20 2.69
C PHE A 194 -2.02 5.43 2.33
N ALA A 195 -1.93 4.84 1.14
CA ALA A 195 -0.74 4.08 0.72
C ALA A 195 0.55 4.92 0.81
N ASP A 196 0.51 6.16 0.32
CA ASP A 196 1.67 7.06 0.34
C ASP A 196 1.98 7.60 1.74
N THR A 197 0.93 7.89 2.54
CA THR A 197 1.09 8.42 3.90
C THR A 197 1.64 7.36 4.87
N ILE A 198 1.29 6.08 4.70
CA ILE A 198 1.86 4.98 5.49
C ILE A 198 3.36 4.82 5.21
N ASP A 199 3.77 4.97 3.95
CA ASP A 199 5.17 4.83 3.50
C ASP A 199 6.06 6.01 3.94
N GLU A 200 5.52 7.24 4.02
CA GLU A 200 6.28 8.47 4.36
C GLU A 200 6.16 8.91 5.83
N VAL A 201 4.99 8.74 6.45
CA VAL A 201 4.65 9.24 7.80
C VAL A 201 4.47 8.08 8.78
N GLY A 202 3.75 7.04 8.36
CA GLY A 202 3.36 5.93 9.22
C GLY A 202 2.28 6.28 10.23
N PHE A 203 2.00 5.33 11.13
CA PHE A 203 0.94 5.41 12.14
C PHE A 203 1.40 4.78 13.46
N ASP A 204 0.67 5.07 14.54
CA ASP A 204 0.93 4.46 15.84
C ASP A 204 0.57 2.95 15.86
N LEU A 205 1.35 2.15 16.61
CA LEU A 205 1.22 0.68 16.63
C LEU A 205 -0.18 0.18 16.98
N LYS A 206 -0.87 0.85 17.93
CA LYS A 206 -2.17 0.39 18.41
C LYS A 206 -3.28 0.81 17.46
N GLY A 207 -3.32 2.11 17.12
CA GLY A 207 -4.29 2.69 16.22
C GLY A 207 -4.23 2.10 14.82
N GLY A 208 -3.04 1.95 14.24
CA GLY A 208 -2.89 1.36 12.90
C GLY A 208 -3.36 -0.11 12.82
N LYS A 209 -3.04 -0.90 13.84
CA LYS A 209 -3.52 -2.29 13.93
C LYS A 209 -5.04 -2.34 14.10
N ASP A 210 -5.60 -1.56 15.03
CA ASP A 210 -7.04 -1.55 15.28
C ASP A 210 -7.83 -1.06 14.06
N PHE A 211 -7.38 0.03 13.42
CA PHE A 211 -7.95 0.53 12.18
C PHE A 211 -7.94 -0.52 11.06
N PHE A 212 -6.82 -1.21 10.86
CA PHE A 212 -6.72 -2.26 9.84
C PHE A 212 -7.71 -3.41 10.10
N GLN A 213 -7.87 -3.82 11.37
CA GLN A 213 -8.79 -4.90 11.75
C GLN A 213 -10.26 -4.48 11.74
N ASN A 214 -10.58 -3.27 12.18
CA ASN A 214 -11.95 -2.82 12.44
C ASN A 214 -12.57 -1.97 11.33
N HIS A 215 -11.77 -1.44 10.39
CA HIS A 215 -12.23 -0.65 9.25
C HIS A 215 -11.79 -1.25 7.91
N PHE A 216 -10.48 -1.32 7.64
CA PHE A 216 -10.00 -1.74 6.32
C PHE A 216 -10.48 -3.14 5.93
N MET A 217 -10.33 -4.14 6.82
CA MET A 217 -10.70 -5.53 6.55
C MET A 217 -12.21 -5.82 6.59
N LYS A 218 -13.05 -4.81 6.83
CA LYS A 218 -14.51 -4.91 6.68
C LYS A 218 -15.00 -4.50 5.28
N LEU A 219 -14.13 -3.90 4.46
CA LEU A 219 -14.50 -3.53 3.10
C LEU A 219 -14.77 -4.78 2.24
N GLU A 220 -15.69 -4.70 1.28
CA GLU A 220 -15.98 -5.83 0.41
C GLU A 220 -14.97 -5.93 -0.76
N PRO A 221 -14.49 -7.13 -1.14
CA PRO A 221 -13.45 -7.31 -2.16
C PRO A 221 -13.72 -6.68 -3.52
N HIS A 222 -14.99 -6.49 -3.89
CA HIS A 222 -15.39 -5.86 -5.15
C HIS A 222 -15.26 -4.32 -5.13
N LEU A 223 -15.06 -3.70 -3.96
CA LEU A 223 -14.81 -2.26 -3.81
C LEU A 223 -13.32 -1.90 -3.88
N LEU A 224 -12.43 -2.89 -3.79
CA LEU A 224 -10.99 -2.68 -3.96
C LEU A 224 -10.65 -2.61 -5.45
N THR A 225 -10.00 -1.51 -5.83
CA THR A 225 -9.34 -1.37 -7.14
C THR A 225 -7.85 -1.69 -7.00
N ASP A 226 -7.08 -1.48 -8.07
CA ASP A 226 -5.63 -1.61 -8.05
C ASP A 226 -4.97 -0.79 -6.91
N PHE A 227 -5.43 0.45 -6.73
CA PHE A 227 -4.99 1.34 -5.65
C PHE A 227 -5.39 0.81 -4.27
N GLY A 228 -6.58 0.22 -4.14
CA GLY A 228 -7.03 -0.44 -2.92
C GLY A 228 -6.11 -1.58 -2.50
N MET A 229 -5.58 -2.35 -3.46
CA MET A 229 -4.60 -3.40 -3.17
C MET A 229 -3.20 -2.89 -2.86
N ASN A 230 -2.74 -1.78 -3.46
CA ASN A 230 -1.51 -1.13 -3.01
C ASN A 230 -1.66 -0.64 -1.56
N CYS A 231 -2.78 0.01 -1.23
CA CYS A 231 -3.09 0.45 0.13
C CYS A 231 -3.16 -0.72 1.13
N PHE A 232 -3.80 -1.84 0.73
CA PHE A 232 -3.81 -3.06 1.54
C PHE A 232 -2.40 -3.59 1.78
N ASP A 233 -1.54 -3.68 0.75
CA ASP A 233 -0.17 -4.15 0.90
C ASP A 233 0.64 -3.28 1.89
N ARG A 234 0.47 -1.95 1.85
CA ARG A 234 1.15 -1.04 2.78
C ARG A 234 0.68 -1.23 4.21
N PHE A 235 -0.63 -1.29 4.47
CA PHE A 235 -1.16 -1.59 5.80
C PHE A 235 -0.72 -2.98 6.27
N PHE A 236 -0.88 -4.02 5.45
CA PHE A 236 -0.53 -5.39 5.79
C PHE A 236 0.95 -5.53 6.17
N LYS A 237 1.86 -4.99 5.34
CA LYS A 237 3.30 -5.03 5.61
C LYS A 237 3.67 -4.18 6.83
N SER A 238 3.08 -2.99 6.98
CA SER A 238 3.37 -2.10 8.11
C SER A 238 2.90 -2.68 9.44
N VAL A 239 1.61 -3.05 9.57
CA VAL A 239 1.02 -3.62 10.80
C VAL A 239 1.75 -4.90 11.24
N ASN A 240 2.07 -5.79 10.29
CA ASN A 240 2.80 -7.02 10.62
C ASN A 240 4.29 -6.76 10.93
N THR A 241 4.92 -5.72 10.38
CA THR A 241 6.27 -5.32 10.77
C THR A 241 6.31 -4.69 12.16
N GLN A 242 5.38 -3.78 12.47
CA GLN A 242 5.27 -3.22 13.82
C GLN A 242 4.88 -4.29 14.87
N SER A 243 4.15 -5.34 14.47
CA SER A 243 3.83 -6.51 15.31
C SER A 243 4.93 -7.59 15.35
N HIS A 244 6.13 -7.32 14.81
CA HIS A 244 7.28 -8.24 14.72
C HIS A 244 7.04 -9.56 13.95
N LYS A 245 5.95 -9.67 13.19
CA LYS A 245 5.60 -10.84 12.37
C LYS A 245 6.28 -10.84 11.00
N LEU A 246 6.60 -9.65 10.49
CA LEU A 246 7.43 -9.43 9.30
C LEU A 246 8.66 -8.59 9.65
N ILE A 247 9.85 -9.02 9.25
CA ILE A 247 11.09 -8.25 9.44
C ILE A 247 11.46 -7.54 8.14
N GLN A 248 11.68 -6.23 8.19
CA GLN A 248 12.13 -5.46 7.03
C GLN A 248 13.64 -5.64 6.81
N LYS A 249 14.02 -6.28 5.70
CA LYS A 249 15.43 -6.47 5.32
C LYS A 249 15.94 -5.41 4.32
N ARG A 250 15.05 -4.93 3.45
CA ARG A 250 15.27 -3.81 2.51
C ARG A 250 13.95 -3.05 2.35
N ARG A 251 13.96 -1.88 1.68
CA ARG A 251 12.75 -1.06 1.47
C ARG A 251 11.55 -1.89 0.98
N SER A 252 11.78 -2.73 -0.05
CA SER A 252 10.76 -3.60 -0.65
C SER A 252 10.67 -5.02 -0.07
N ILE A 253 11.68 -5.53 0.64
CA ILE A 253 11.73 -6.95 1.07
C ILE A 253 11.33 -7.09 2.53
N ARG A 254 10.23 -7.80 2.78
CA ARG A 254 9.82 -8.29 4.10
C ARG A 254 10.14 -9.78 4.23
N LEU A 255 10.59 -10.18 5.42
CA LEU A 255 10.85 -11.57 5.77
C LEU A 255 9.81 -12.07 6.77
N LEU A 256 9.25 -13.26 6.54
CA LEU A 256 8.33 -13.92 7.45
C LEU A 256 9.05 -14.33 8.74
N ASN A 257 8.59 -13.82 9.89
CA ASN A 257 9.13 -14.11 11.22
C ASN A 257 8.12 -14.80 12.15
N ASP A 258 6.82 -14.66 11.89
CA ASP A 258 5.71 -15.37 12.55
C ASP A 258 4.65 -15.72 11.50
N GLN A 259 4.08 -16.93 11.54
CA GLN A 259 3.06 -17.40 10.61
C GLN A 259 1.69 -16.74 10.83
N ASP A 260 1.40 -16.27 12.05
CA ASP A 260 0.08 -15.79 12.47
C ASP A 260 -0.20 -14.34 12.01
N LEU A 261 -0.02 -14.09 10.72
CA LEU A 261 -0.07 -12.75 10.11
C LEU A 261 -1.45 -12.10 10.26
N ILE A 262 -1.45 -10.86 10.74
CA ILE A 262 -2.66 -10.03 10.88
C ILE A 262 -3.17 -9.74 9.46
N GLY A 263 -4.40 -10.20 9.19
CA GLY A 263 -5.10 -9.99 7.93
C GLY A 263 -4.86 -11.00 6.82
N ILE A 264 -4.20 -12.13 7.12
CA ILE A 264 -4.01 -13.21 6.13
C ILE A 264 -5.34 -13.79 5.61
N GLU A 265 -6.34 -13.96 6.46
CA GLU A 265 -7.68 -14.43 6.04
C GLU A 265 -8.40 -13.43 5.13
N TYR A 266 -8.20 -12.13 5.35
CA TYR A 266 -8.75 -11.11 4.45
C TYR A 266 -8.00 -11.08 3.11
N LEU A 267 -6.68 -11.25 3.11
CA LEU A 267 -5.91 -11.46 1.87
C LEU A 267 -6.40 -12.69 1.08
N TRP A 268 -6.75 -13.79 1.75
CA TRP A 268 -7.46 -14.90 1.12
C TRP A 268 -8.86 -14.50 0.60
N LYS A 269 -9.69 -13.77 1.38
CA LYS A 269 -10.99 -13.25 0.91
C LYS A 269 -10.83 -12.44 -0.38
N LEU A 270 -9.80 -11.59 -0.45
CA LEU A 270 -9.46 -10.76 -1.60
C LEU A 270 -9.05 -11.57 -2.83
N VAL A 271 -8.19 -12.59 -2.68
CA VAL A 271 -7.84 -13.45 -3.82
C VAL A 271 -9.05 -14.25 -4.29
N LEU A 272 -9.82 -14.85 -3.39
CA LEU A 272 -10.90 -15.76 -3.76
C LEU A 272 -12.10 -15.05 -4.40
N ASN A 273 -12.40 -13.82 -3.98
CA ASN A 273 -13.63 -13.09 -4.33
C ASN A 273 -13.42 -11.71 -5.00
N GLY A 274 -12.19 -11.19 -5.08
CA GLY A 274 -11.89 -9.90 -5.70
C GLY A 274 -11.94 -9.91 -7.24
N THR A 275 -11.73 -8.75 -7.85
CA THR A 275 -11.48 -8.63 -9.30
C THR A 275 -10.18 -9.33 -9.69
N ASP A 276 -9.94 -9.59 -10.99
CA ASP A 276 -8.75 -10.34 -11.41
C ASP A 276 -7.44 -9.59 -11.12
N ILE A 277 -7.44 -8.26 -11.19
CA ILE A 277 -6.32 -7.40 -10.80
C ILE A 277 -6.05 -7.53 -9.29
N VAL A 278 -7.12 -7.46 -8.48
CA VAL A 278 -7.05 -7.61 -7.02
C VAL A 278 -6.50 -8.98 -6.64
N ALA A 279 -7.04 -10.03 -7.26
CA ALA A 279 -6.60 -11.38 -7.03
C ALA A 279 -5.15 -11.60 -7.46
N HIS A 280 -4.73 -11.10 -8.63
CA HIS A 280 -3.35 -11.21 -9.08
C HIS A 280 -2.36 -10.57 -8.10
N ARG A 281 -2.64 -9.35 -7.61
CA ARG A 281 -1.81 -8.71 -6.58
C ARG A 281 -1.79 -9.50 -5.27
N GLY A 282 -2.93 -10.03 -4.84
CA GLY A 282 -3.00 -10.86 -3.64
C GLY A 282 -2.20 -12.16 -3.77
N ILE A 283 -2.20 -12.79 -4.94
CA ILE A 283 -1.37 -13.98 -5.25
C ILE A 283 0.11 -13.65 -5.14
N GLN A 284 0.57 -12.53 -5.71
CA GLN A 284 1.97 -12.11 -5.61
C GLN A 284 2.37 -11.80 -4.17
N LEU A 285 1.49 -11.19 -3.37
CA LEU A 285 1.75 -10.92 -1.95
C LEU A 285 1.83 -12.21 -1.13
N ILE A 286 0.90 -13.16 -1.30
CA ILE A 286 0.97 -14.49 -0.65
C ILE A 286 2.29 -15.18 -1.02
N LYS A 287 2.67 -15.16 -2.31
CA LYS A 287 3.95 -15.72 -2.77
C LYS A 287 5.14 -15.05 -2.06
N GLU A 288 5.22 -13.72 -2.09
CA GLU A 288 6.28 -12.93 -1.44
C GLU A 288 6.46 -13.31 0.03
N ILE A 289 5.36 -13.41 0.77
CA ILE A 289 5.35 -13.70 2.21
C ILE A 289 5.90 -15.10 2.51
N TYR A 290 5.35 -16.14 1.87
CA TYR A 290 5.65 -17.53 2.23
C TYR A 290 6.95 -18.08 1.61
N THR A 291 7.59 -17.35 0.71
CA THR A 291 8.91 -17.71 0.14
C THR A 291 10.06 -16.97 0.82
N ASN A 292 9.85 -15.73 1.26
CA ASN A 292 10.84 -14.93 1.97
C ASN A 292 10.86 -15.23 3.48
N ILE A 293 11.26 -16.45 3.87
CA ILE A 293 11.29 -16.87 5.28
C ILE A 293 12.54 -16.31 6.01
N ASN A 294 12.39 -15.80 7.24
CA ASN A 294 13.50 -15.30 8.06
C ASN A 294 14.46 -16.44 8.49
N SER A 295 15.74 -16.11 8.71
CA SER A 295 16.74 -17.10 9.11
C SER A 295 16.50 -17.73 10.48
N SER A 296 15.74 -17.09 11.37
CA SER A 296 15.28 -17.66 12.66
C SER A 296 14.41 -18.90 12.46
N LEU A 297 13.56 -18.90 11.44
CA LEU A 297 12.61 -19.98 11.14
C LEU A 297 13.20 -21.12 10.31
N LYS A 298 14.53 -21.15 10.07
CA LYS A 298 15.19 -22.14 9.20
C LYS A 298 14.87 -23.59 9.56
N ASN A 299 14.79 -23.90 10.85
CA ASN A 299 14.49 -25.26 11.34
C ASN A 299 13.01 -25.64 11.07
N ASP A 300 12.12 -24.64 11.01
CA ASP A 300 10.69 -24.80 10.82
C ASP A 300 10.24 -24.67 9.35
N ILE A 301 11.14 -24.34 8.41
CA ILE A 301 10.85 -24.17 6.98
C ILE A 301 9.99 -25.32 6.42
N LYS A 302 10.32 -26.58 6.76
CA LYS A 302 9.53 -27.75 6.33
C LYS A 302 8.09 -27.71 6.86
N ARG A 303 7.89 -27.35 8.14
CA ARG A 303 6.56 -27.20 8.75
C ARG A 303 5.80 -26.07 8.06
N ILE A 304 6.44 -24.91 7.84
CA ILE A 304 5.84 -23.74 7.19
C ILE A 304 5.33 -24.08 5.79
N HIS A 305 6.15 -24.72 4.95
CA HIS A 305 5.74 -25.20 3.63
C HIS A 305 4.58 -26.20 3.70
N GLN A 306 4.63 -27.16 4.65
CA GLN A 306 3.56 -28.16 4.81
C GLN A 306 2.22 -27.52 5.24
N THR A 307 2.23 -26.62 6.22
CA THR A 307 1.02 -25.89 6.68
C THR A 307 0.42 -25.06 5.55
N PHE A 308 1.26 -24.34 4.79
CA PHE A 308 0.79 -23.54 3.66
C PHE A 308 0.15 -24.38 2.55
N LEU A 309 0.78 -25.50 2.18
CA LEU A 309 0.23 -26.43 1.18
C LEU A 309 -1.07 -27.07 1.66
N GLN A 310 -1.16 -27.49 2.94
CA GLN A 310 -2.38 -28.04 3.53
C GLN A 310 -3.54 -27.02 3.47
N GLU A 311 -3.30 -25.76 3.78
CA GLU A 311 -4.32 -24.72 3.73
C GLU A 311 -4.78 -24.45 2.28
N CYS A 312 -3.86 -24.45 1.31
CA CYS A 312 -4.20 -24.38 -0.11
C CYS A 312 -5.09 -25.55 -0.55
N PHE A 313 -4.72 -26.80 -0.18
CA PHE A 313 -5.51 -28.00 -0.53
C PHE A 313 -6.89 -28.01 0.14
N LYS A 314 -6.98 -27.59 1.40
CA LYS A 314 -8.26 -27.46 2.13
C LYS A 314 -9.19 -26.45 1.44
N ARG A 315 -8.67 -25.29 1.02
CA ARG A 315 -9.44 -24.30 0.24
C ARG A 315 -9.84 -24.84 -1.13
N LEU A 316 -8.93 -25.54 -1.81
CA LEU A 316 -9.21 -26.18 -3.09
C LEU A 316 -10.34 -27.22 -2.98
N GLN A 317 -10.31 -28.07 -1.95
CA GLN A 317 -11.34 -29.06 -1.67
C GLN A 317 -12.71 -28.43 -1.40
N ASN A 318 -12.77 -27.38 -0.58
CA ASN A 318 -14.02 -26.66 -0.29
C ASN A 318 -14.65 -26.08 -1.57
N VAL A 319 -13.84 -25.52 -2.47
CA VAL A 319 -14.31 -25.00 -3.76
C VAL A 319 -14.75 -26.14 -4.68
N TYR A 320 -14.02 -27.25 -4.72
CA TYR A 320 -14.35 -28.43 -5.54
C TYR A 320 -15.69 -29.07 -5.14
N GLU A 321 -15.94 -29.31 -3.84
CA GLU A 321 -17.23 -29.85 -3.38
C GLU A 321 -18.39 -28.87 -3.67
N THR A 322 -18.13 -27.56 -3.67
CA THR A 322 -19.13 -26.56 -4.10
C THR A 322 -19.45 -26.66 -5.59
N ILE A 323 -18.46 -26.91 -6.45
CA ILE A 323 -18.61 -27.05 -7.92
C ILE A 323 -19.36 -28.34 -8.28
N LYS A 324 -19.13 -29.42 -7.53
CA LYS A 324 -19.77 -30.72 -7.72
C LYS A 324 -21.28 -30.70 -7.55
N ILE A 325 -21.80 -29.76 -6.75
CA ILE A 325 -23.23 -29.50 -6.60
C ILE A 325 -23.73 -28.71 -7.81
N LYS A 326 -24.84 -29.14 -8.43
CA LYS A 326 -25.49 -28.42 -9.53
C LYS A 326 -25.86 -26.99 -9.08
N THR A 327 -25.08 -26.02 -9.54
CA THR A 327 -25.24 -24.60 -9.25
C THR A 327 -25.58 -23.82 -10.52
N ASN A 328 -26.08 -22.59 -10.38
CA ASN A 328 -26.32 -21.67 -11.50
C ASN A 328 -25.01 -21.47 -12.29
N PRO A 329 -25.01 -21.44 -13.64
CA PRO A 329 -23.81 -21.28 -14.46
C PRO A 329 -22.92 -20.08 -14.07
N ILE A 330 -23.51 -18.97 -13.61
CA ILE A 330 -22.75 -17.79 -13.15
C ILE A 330 -21.96 -18.11 -11.88
N ILE A 331 -22.60 -18.77 -10.91
CA ILE A 331 -21.97 -19.18 -9.65
C ILE A 331 -20.90 -20.24 -9.93
N HIS A 332 -21.20 -21.20 -10.81
CA HIS A 332 -20.24 -22.22 -11.25
C HIS A 332 -18.99 -21.58 -11.87
N GLN A 333 -19.15 -20.61 -12.77
CA GLN A 333 -18.02 -19.89 -13.37
C GLN A 333 -17.20 -19.09 -12.34
N GLN A 334 -17.86 -18.43 -11.37
CA GLN A 334 -17.17 -17.76 -10.27
C GLN A 334 -16.35 -18.74 -9.44
N LYS A 335 -16.90 -19.92 -9.10
CA LYS A 335 -16.17 -20.95 -8.35
C LYS A 335 -15.02 -21.58 -9.15
N LEU A 336 -15.17 -21.76 -10.47
CA LEU A 336 -14.05 -22.14 -11.35
C LEU A 336 -12.94 -21.09 -11.32
N ASN A 337 -13.26 -19.80 -11.40
CA ASN A 337 -12.27 -18.73 -11.28
C ASN A 337 -11.56 -18.76 -9.91
N THR A 338 -12.30 -18.95 -8.81
CA THR A 338 -11.73 -19.14 -7.47
C THR A 338 -10.76 -20.34 -7.42
N LEU A 339 -11.13 -21.48 -8.04
CA LEU A 339 -10.31 -22.69 -8.13
C LEU A 339 -9.01 -22.43 -8.91
N ILE A 340 -9.11 -21.77 -10.08
CA ILE A 340 -7.96 -21.38 -10.91
C ILE A 340 -7.01 -20.46 -10.13
N ARG A 341 -7.53 -19.52 -9.33
CA ARG A 341 -6.71 -18.63 -8.49
C ARG A 341 -5.95 -19.39 -7.40
N ILE A 342 -6.56 -20.39 -6.73
CA ILE A 342 -5.85 -21.25 -5.76
C ILE A 342 -4.76 -22.07 -6.45
N LEU A 343 -5.05 -22.67 -7.61
CA LEU A 343 -4.04 -23.40 -8.39
C LEU A 343 -2.90 -22.48 -8.88
N THR A 344 -3.21 -21.22 -9.16
CA THR A 344 -2.21 -20.20 -9.53
C THR A 344 -1.31 -19.88 -8.33
N ILE A 345 -1.84 -19.71 -7.11
CA ILE A 345 -1.02 -19.57 -5.90
C ILE A 345 -0.05 -20.74 -5.77
N LEU A 346 -0.56 -21.97 -5.85
CA LEU A 346 0.27 -23.18 -5.75
C LEU A 346 1.38 -23.19 -6.81
N ARG A 347 1.05 -22.89 -8.07
CA ARG A 347 2.02 -22.85 -9.18
C ARG A 347 3.11 -21.80 -8.95
N GLU A 348 2.71 -20.56 -8.67
CA GLU A 348 3.64 -19.44 -8.48
C GLU A 348 4.53 -19.65 -7.25
N TYR A 349 3.97 -20.18 -6.17
CA TYR A 349 4.70 -20.53 -4.95
C TYR A 349 5.75 -21.62 -5.18
N LEU A 350 5.35 -22.74 -5.80
CA LEU A 350 6.26 -23.84 -6.09
C LEU A 350 7.37 -23.42 -7.06
N ALA A 351 7.05 -22.59 -8.06
CA ALA A 351 8.04 -22.03 -8.98
C ALA A 351 9.08 -21.15 -8.27
N GLU A 352 8.65 -20.30 -7.33
CA GLU A 352 9.55 -19.43 -6.55
C GLU A 352 10.42 -20.21 -5.55
N CYS A 353 9.84 -21.22 -4.87
CA CYS A 353 10.60 -22.16 -4.05
C CYS A 353 11.64 -22.93 -4.88
N ASP A 354 11.29 -23.33 -6.11
CA ASP A 354 12.22 -24.01 -7.00
C ASP A 354 13.34 -23.09 -7.52
N TYR A 355 12.99 -21.85 -7.87
CA TYR A 355 13.94 -20.84 -8.33
C TYR A 355 14.95 -20.47 -7.24
N SER A 356 14.50 -20.37 -5.99
CA SER A 356 15.32 -20.03 -4.81
C SER A 356 16.23 -21.17 -4.33
N TYR A 357 16.10 -22.39 -4.87
CA TYR A 357 16.90 -23.53 -4.45
C TYR A 357 18.20 -23.63 -5.26
N HIS A 358 19.30 -23.15 -4.68
CA HIS A 358 20.62 -23.10 -5.32
C HIS A 358 21.57 -24.23 -4.91
N LYS A 359 21.05 -25.33 -4.33
CA LYS A 359 21.83 -26.53 -4.01
C LYS A 359 21.67 -27.60 -5.10
N GLU A 360 22.57 -28.58 -5.08
CA GLU A 360 22.46 -29.77 -5.91
C GLU A 360 21.16 -30.54 -5.61
N ARG A 361 20.52 -31.10 -6.64
CA ARG A 361 19.16 -31.64 -6.58
C ARG A 361 19.15 -33.12 -6.97
N SER A 362 18.74 -33.98 -6.05
CA SER A 362 18.35 -35.36 -6.36
C SER A 362 16.97 -35.46 -7.04
N ILE A 363 16.10 -34.47 -6.81
CA ILE A 363 14.76 -34.39 -7.39
C ILE A 363 14.65 -33.09 -8.19
N LEU A 364 14.24 -33.22 -9.45
CA LEU A 364 14.08 -32.10 -10.36
C LEU A 364 12.99 -31.12 -9.86
N PRO A 365 13.10 -29.82 -10.22
CA PRO A 365 12.03 -28.84 -9.99
C PRO A 365 10.66 -29.37 -10.40
N MET A 366 9.58 -28.96 -9.74
CA MET A 366 8.23 -29.43 -10.05
C MET A 366 7.79 -29.03 -11.48
N SER A 367 8.24 -27.88 -11.97
CA SER A 367 8.13 -27.44 -13.38
C SER A 367 8.91 -28.31 -14.39
N ARG A 368 9.74 -29.21 -13.88
CA ARG A 368 10.47 -30.25 -14.62
C ARG A 368 10.09 -31.66 -14.17
N ALA A 369 9.25 -31.87 -13.14
CA ALA A 369 9.01 -33.18 -12.52
C ALA A 369 8.13 -34.14 -13.34
N PHE A 370 7.21 -33.59 -14.15
CA PHE A 370 6.54 -34.36 -15.23
C PHE A 370 7.52 -34.76 -16.35
N ARG A 371 8.74 -34.21 -16.33
CA ARG A 371 9.89 -34.63 -17.12
C ARG A 371 10.90 -35.43 -16.27
N GLY A 372 10.67 -35.67 -14.95
CA GLY A 372 11.67 -35.31 -13.92
C GLY A 372 11.77 -36.03 -12.54
N ARG A 373 12.75 -36.93 -12.32
CA ARG A 373 13.47 -37.22 -11.03
C ARG A 373 14.79 -37.96 -11.31
N SER A 374 15.90 -37.67 -10.61
CA SER A 374 17.14 -38.46 -10.76
C SER A 374 17.20 -39.71 -9.87
N VAL A 375 17.98 -40.71 -10.29
CA VAL A 375 18.32 -41.94 -9.54
C VAL A 375 19.74 -42.37 -9.88
N THR A 376 20.63 -42.47 -8.90
CA THR A 376 21.96 -43.06 -9.12
C THR A 376 21.85 -44.59 -9.10
N VAL A 377 22.04 -45.22 -10.26
CA VAL A 377 22.04 -46.67 -10.47
C VAL A 377 23.48 -47.16 -10.37
N ILE A 378 23.75 -48.06 -9.43
CA ILE A 378 25.05 -48.72 -9.30
C ILE A 378 25.00 -50.00 -10.13
N ILE A 379 25.93 -50.16 -11.07
CA ILE A 379 26.00 -51.29 -12.00
C ILE A 379 27.31 -52.03 -11.74
N ARG A 380 27.18 -53.30 -11.35
CA ARG A 380 28.28 -54.24 -11.07
C ARG A 380 28.37 -55.25 -12.21
N LEU A 381 29.53 -55.35 -12.84
CA LEU A 381 29.78 -56.33 -13.91
C LEU A 381 30.72 -57.42 -13.41
N ASN A 382 30.24 -58.67 -13.47
CA ASN A 382 30.92 -59.82 -12.90
C ASN A 382 31.28 -60.81 -14.01
N THR A 383 32.42 -60.58 -14.67
CA THR A 383 32.97 -61.46 -15.71
C THR A 383 33.86 -62.53 -15.07
N GLY A 384 33.47 -63.80 -15.20
CA GLY A 384 34.06 -64.90 -14.43
C GLY A 384 35.54 -65.20 -14.74
N GLN A 385 36.27 -65.54 -13.67
CA GLN A 385 37.66 -66.01 -13.60
C GLN A 385 38.75 -65.05 -14.13
N ASN A 386 39.55 -64.53 -13.19
CA ASN A 386 40.79 -63.76 -13.36
C ASN A 386 40.70 -62.33 -13.94
N ARG A 387 39.55 -61.64 -13.82
CA ARG A 387 39.49 -60.17 -14.00
C ARG A 387 38.91 -59.48 -12.76
N GLN A 388 39.31 -58.22 -12.55
CA GLN A 388 38.82 -57.38 -11.47
C GLN A 388 37.34 -57.04 -11.68
N THR A 389 36.57 -56.96 -10.58
CA THR A 389 35.19 -56.48 -10.60
C THR A 389 35.17 -54.97 -10.81
N GLU A 390 34.54 -54.52 -11.88
CA GLU A 390 34.26 -53.09 -12.12
C GLU A 390 32.84 -52.76 -11.63
N ASP A 391 32.77 -51.92 -10.60
CA ASP A 391 31.55 -51.24 -10.15
C ASP A 391 31.55 -49.81 -10.71
N PHE A 392 30.42 -49.33 -11.22
CA PHE A 392 30.27 -47.92 -11.56
C PHE A 392 28.90 -47.35 -11.16
N GLU A 393 28.90 -46.07 -10.78
CA GLU A 393 27.71 -45.30 -10.48
C GLU A 393 27.21 -44.56 -11.73
N TYR A 394 25.90 -44.46 -11.90
CA TYR A 394 25.28 -43.76 -13.03
C TYR A 394 24.04 -42.96 -12.60
N ALA A 395 24.09 -41.63 -12.71
CA ALA A 395 22.95 -40.75 -12.45
C ALA A 395 21.89 -40.83 -13.59
N SER A 396 21.01 -41.81 -13.48
CA SER A 396 19.81 -42.06 -14.29
C SER A 396 18.62 -41.23 -13.78
N HIS A 397 17.41 -41.56 -14.25
CA HIS A 397 16.23 -40.76 -14.02
C HIS A 397 14.90 -41.56 -14.09
N THR A 398 13.94 -41.38 -13.17
CA THR A 398 12.82 -42.35 -12.98
C THR A 398 11.70 -42.31 -14.02
N ASN A 399 11.66 -41.34 -14.93
CA ASN A 399 10.78 -41.41 -16.11
C ASN A 399 11.46 -42.12 -17.29
N GLU A 400 12.71 -42.58 -17.13
CA GLU A 400 13.37 -43.48 -18.09
C GLU A 400 12.85 -44.91 -17.92
N THR A 401 12.74 -45.63 -19.03
CA THR A 401 12.37 -47.05 -18.98
C THR A 401 13.60 -47.92 -18.70
N TRP A 402 13.39 -49.12 -18.15
CA TRP A 402 14.44 -50.14 -18.02
C TRP A 402 15.18 -50.45 -19.34
N GLY A 403 14.53 -50.23 -20.49
CA GLY A 403 15.13 -50.34 -21.82
C GLY A 403 16.11 -49.21 -22.19
N HIS A 404 16.14 -48.10 -21.45
CA HIS A 404 17.16 -47.05 -21.54
C HIS A 404 18.43 -47.50 -20.80
N ILE A 405 18.27 -47.95 -19.54
CA ILE A 405 19.34 -48.53 -18.71
C ILE A 405 20.02 -49.70 -19.44
N ARG A 406 19.25 -50.61 -20.05
CA ARG A 406 19.80 -51.76 -20.80
C ARG A 406 20.66 -51.37 -22.01
N ARG A 407 20.33 -50.26 -22.70
CA ARG A 407 21.08 -49.77 -23.87
C ARG A 407 22.39 -49.09 -23.49
N MET A 408 22.40 -48.36 -22.36
CA MET A 408 23.60 -47.68 -21.88
C MET A 408 24.72 -48.68 -21.52
N ILE A 409 24.37 -49.81 -20.90
CA ILE A 409 25.31 -50.89 -20.57
C ILE A 409 25.98 -51.48 -21.84
N TYR A 410 25.22 -51.65 -22.93
CA TYR A 410 25.68 -52.26 -24.20
C TYR A 410 26.57 -51.34 -25.07
N LEU A 411 26.69 -50.06 -24.75
CA LEU A 411 27.57 -49.13 -25.48
C LEU A 411 28.89 -48.86 -24.73
N ARG A 412 29.03 -49.40 -23.51
CA ARG A 412 30.18 -49.23 -22.63
C ARG A 412 31.15 -50.43 -22.68
N TYR A 413 30.69 -51.55 -23.22
CA TYR A 413 31.38 -52.83 -23.43
C TYR A 413 30.93 -53.43 -24.76
#